data_AF-A0A946DVJ6-F1
#
_entry.id   AF-A0A946DVJ6-F1
#
_cell.length_a   1.000
_cell.length_b   1.000
_cell.length_c   1.000
_cell.angle_alpha   90.00
_cell.angle_beta   90.00
_cell.angle_gamma   90.00
#
_symmetry.space_group_name_H-M   'P 1'
#
loop_
_entity.id
_entity.type
_entity.pdbx_description
1 polymer ?
#
loop_
_entity_poly.entity_id
_entity_poly.type
_entity_poly.pdbx_seq_one_letter_code
_entity_poly.pdbx_strand_id
1 'polypeptide(L)'
;MGRFFQIFGGSIFGLFLLFTAVLLNQLIGFAPGPGGGDDDNGAADYLEDRGAQIIYDDYGQARSIALPEDFQIEDIGAVAALHSLVDVRFDAPHNITDWEVSQLASLRELQSLYLDGADITDDCIDDLINLTDLQELSIEDTRISSDGANHLRDLLPNCSVYWNARGDEVEKMTERELFPPR
;
A
#
# COMPACT_ATOMS: atom_id res chain seq x y z
N MET A 1 36.18 42.40 15.61
CA MET A 1 35.06 41.73 14.89
C MET A 1 34.98 40.31 15.45
N GLY A 2 33.93 39.79 16.07
CA GLY A 2 32.61 40.27 16.45
C GLY A 2 31.89 39.11 17.14
N ARG A 3 31.81 39.18 18.48
CA ARG A 3 30.76 38.67 19.40
C ARG A 3 30.35 37.18 19.35
N PHE A 4 30.90 36.44 20.33
CA PHE A 4 30.21 35.35 21.04
C PHE A 4 28.96 35.90 21.74
N PHE A 5 27.79 35.30 21.51
CA PHE A 5 26.59 35.54 22.32
C PHE A 5 26.24 34.28 23.10
N GLN A 6 26.22 34.45 24.41
CA GLN A 6 25.82 33.50 25.43
C GLN A 6 24.33 33.71 25.69
N ILE A 7 23.52 32.65 25.78
CA ILE A 7 22.17 32.72 26.37
C ILE A 7 22.01 31.62 27.42
N PHE A 8 21.39 32.05 28.51
CA PHE A 8 21.13 31.40 29.80
C PHE A 8 20.06 30.31 29.74
N GLY A 9 20.00 29.52 30.82
CA GLY A 9 19.08 28.41 31.04
C GLY A 9 17.64 28.77 31.39
N GLY A 10 16.81 27.72 31.48
CA GLY A 10 15.41 27.78 31.87
C GLY A 10 14.74 26.42 31.63
N SER A 11 14.66 25.61 32.69
CA SER A 11 13.92 24.35 32.72
C SER A 11 12.52 24.63 33.25
N ILE A 12 11.44 24.52 32.45
CA ILE A 12 10.10 24.12 32.93
C ILE A 12 9.30 23.49 31.77
N PHE A 13 9.03 22.20 31.97
CA PHE A 13 7.95 21.36 31.45
C PHE A 13 6.68 22.10 30.97
N GLY A 14 6.11 21.66 29.84
CA GLY A 14 4.70 21.95 29.57
C GLY A 14 4.22 21.95 28.13
N LEU A 15 4.71 21.08 27.24
CA LEU A 15 3.94 20.72 26.03
C LEU A 15 4.27 19.27 25.61
N PHE A 16 3.80 18.36 26.45
CA PHE A 16 3.89 16.92 26.30
C PHE A 16 2.60 16.47 25.60
N LEU A 17 2.61 16.25 24.26
CA LEU A 17 1.74 15.26 23.55
C LEU A 17 1.62 15.34 22.00
N LEU A 18 2.49 15.99 21.21
CA LEU A 18 2.28 15.96 19.73
C LEU A 18 3.50 15.75 18.83
N PHE A 19 4.65 15.31 19.32
CA PHE A 19 5.85 15.17 18.46
C PHE A 19 6.69 13.89 18.67
N THR A 20 6.06 12.76 18.97
CA THR A 20 6.77 11.46 19.05
C THR A 20 6.70 10.61 17.77
N ALA A 21 6.06 11.06 16.69
CA ALA A 21 5.91 10.23 15.49
C ALA A 21 6.93 10.50 14.37
N VAL A 22 7.86 11.45 14.52
CA VAL A 22 8.78 11.83 13.41
C VAL A 22 10.26 11.53 13.70
N LEU A 23 10.62 10.94 14.85
CA LEU A 23 12.05 10.74 15.17
C LEU A 23 12.42 9.39 15.80
N LEU A 24 11.79 8.30 15.35
CA LEU A 24 12.27 6.96 15.70
C LEU A 24 12.17 5.93 14.57
N ASN A 25 12.60 6.28 13.35
CA ASN A 25 12.87 5.28 12.31
C ASN A 25 14.22 5.43 11.60
N GLN A 26 15.24 5.94 12.30
CA GLN A 26 16.61 6.05 11.78
C GLN A 26 17.57 5.02 12.40
N LEU A 27 17.06 3.87 12.88
CA LEU A 27 17.90 2.80 13.45
C LEU A 27 17.46 1.39 13.04
N ILE A 28 17.07 1.19 11.78
CA ILE A 28 17.10 -0.15 11.17
C ILE A 28 17.82 -0.02 9.81
N GLY A 29 19.12 -0.37 9.80
CA GLY A 29 19.78 -0.96 8.64
C GLY A 29 20.11 -0.11 7.42
N PHE A 30 20.75 1.06 7.55
CA PHE A 30 21.48 1.63 6.41
C PHE A 30 22.84 0.93 6.27
N ALA A 31 22.88 -0.15 5.49
CA ALA A 31 24.11 -0.70 4.94
C ALA A 31 23.80 -1.27 3.54
N PRO A 32 24.17 -0.57 2.45
CA PRO A 32 24.11 -1.17 1.12
C PRO A 32 25.18 -2.25 1.05
N GLY A 33 24.75 -3.52 1.06
CA GLY A 33 25.62 -4.66 0.80
C GLY A 33 26.02 -4.68 -0.68
N PRO A 34 27.30 -4.96 -1.03
CA PRO A 34 27.69 -5.12 -2.42
C PRO A 34 27.42 -6.57 -2.82
N GLY A 35 26.40 -6.84 -3.63
CA GLY A 35 26.06 -8.22 -3.99
C GLY A 35 24.97 -8.45 -5.03
N GLY A 36 25.22 -8.00 -6.27
CA GLY A 36 24.75 -8.54 -7.56
C GLY A 36 23.51 -9.44 -7.66
N GLY A 37 22.49 -8.90 -8.35
CA GLY A 37 21.49 -9.59 -9.17
C GLY A 37 20.97 -8.58 -10.21
N ASP A 38 21.29 -8.79 -11.49
CA ASP A 38 21.30 -7.76 -12.54
C ASP A 38 19.93 -7.42 -13.20
N ASP A 39 18.79 -7.58 -12.53
CA ASP A 39 17.47 -7.23 -13.10
C ASP A 39 16.46 -6.61 -12.11
N ASP A 40 16.48 -6.98 -10.82
CA ASP A 40 15.52 -6.44 -9.83
C ASP A 40 16.06 -5.23 -9.03
N ASN A 41 17.39 -5.08 -8.93
CA ASN A 41 17.99 -4.09 -8.04
C ASN A 41 17.72 -2.63 -8.46
N GLY A 42 17.57 -2.38 -9.77
CA GLY A 42 17.30 -1.03 -10.29
C GLY A 42 15.88 -0.55 -10.01
N ALA A 43 14.90 -1.47 -10.00
CA ALA A 43 13.51 -1.12 -9.68
C ALA A 43 13.34 -0.84 -8.18
N ALA A 44 14.00 -1.64 -7.34
CA ALA A 44 14.00 -1.44 -5.90
C ALA A 44 14.65 -0.10 -5.52
N ASP A 45 15.86 0.19 -6.02
CA ASP A 45 16.56 1.46 -5.79
C ASP A 45 15.70 2.67 -6.25
N TYR A 46 15.06 2.54 -7.42
CA TYR A 46 14.19 3.59 -7.97
C TYR A 46 12.96 3.90 -7.11
N LEU A 47 12.39 2.87 -6.48
CA LEU A 47 11.24 2.99 -5.58
C LEU A 47 11.68 3.53 -4.21
N GLU A 48 12.82 3.10 -3.68
CA GLU A 48 13.41 3.65 -2.44
C GLU A 48 13.71 5.15 -2.56
N ASP A 49 14.25 5.59 -3.69
CA ASP A 49 14.51 7.01 -3.99
C ASP A 49 13.23 7.87 -3.96
N ARG A 50 12.06 7.25 -4.14
CA ARG A 50 10.73 7.87 -4.06
C ARG A 50 10.07 7.75 -2.69
N GLY A 51 10.77 7.16 -1.72
CA GLY A 51 10.28 6.97 -0.37
C GLY A 51 9.47 5.70 -0.16
N ALA A 52 9.49 4.75 -1.10
CA ALA A 52 8.99 3.41 -0.82
C ALA A 52 9.86 2.74 0.25
N GLN A 53 9.23 2.00 1.14
CA GLN A 53 9.94 1.20 2.14
C GLN A 53 9.95 -0.25 1.67
N ILE A 54 11.12 -0.77 1.36
CA ILE A 54 11.32 -2.15 0.91
C ILE A 54 11.95 -2.95 2.03
N ILE A 55 11.42 -4.15 2.26
CA ILE A 55 11.98 -5.14 3.18
C ILE A 55 12.57 -6.26 2.31
N TYR A 56 13.86 -6.51 2.53
CA TYR A 56 14.61 -7.56 1.85
C TYR A 56 14.70 -8.83 2.69
N ASP A 57 14.84 -9.97 2.02
CA ASP A 57 15.15 -11.24 2.67
C ASP A 57 16.67 -11.44 2.91
N ASP A 58 17.05 -12.59 3.47
CA ASP A 58 18.45 -12.94 3.73
C ASP A 58 19.30 -13.09 2.44
N TYR A 59 18.65 -13.19 1.28
CA TYR A 59 19.28 -13.28 -0.04
C TYR A 59 19.36 -11.93 -0.76
N GLY A 60 18.82 -10.86 -0.14
CA GLY A 60 18.80 -9.51 -0.72
C GLY A 60 17.68 -9.28 -1.73
N GLN A 61 16.67 -10.14 -1.78
CA GLN A 61 15.51 -9.98 -2.66
C GLN A 61 14.41 -9.16 -1.98
N ALA A 62 13.78 -8.26 -2.75
CA ALA A 62 12.65 -7.47 -2.27
C ALA A 62 11.45 -8.39 -2.00
N ARG A 63 11.05 -8.47 -0.73
CA ARG A 63 9.97 -9.37 -0.27
C ARG A 63 8.71 -8.62 0.10
N SER A 64 8.85 -7.44 0.71
CA SER A 64 7.70 -6.62 1.06
C SER A 64 7.98 -5.17 0.68
N ILE A 65 6.95 -4.48 0.21
CA ILE A 65 7.03 -3.07 -0.14
C ILE A 65 5.83 -2.30 0.42
N ALA A 66 6.11 -1.16 1.02
CA ALA A 66 5.11 -0.15 1.40
C ALA A 66 5.34 1.11 0.57
N LEU A 67 4.32 1.49 -0.19
CA LEU A 67 4.35 2.65 -1.08
C LEU A 67 3.75 3.88 -0.38
N PRO A 68 4.41 5.05 -0.46
CA PRO A 68 3.99 6.25 0.25
C PRO A 68 2.71 6.86 -0.34
N GLU A 69 2.07 7.79 0.37
CA GLU A 69 0.85 8.47 -0.10
C GLU A 69 1.04 9.18 -1.45
N ASP A 70 2.24 9.74 -1.70
CA ASP A 70 2.59 10.47 -2.93
C ASP A 70 2.96 9.55 -4.11
N PHE A 71 2.73 8.25 -4.00
CA PHE A 71 3.07 7.28 -5.04
C PHE A 71 2.39 7.64 -6.38
N GLN A 72 3.22 7.83 -7.41
CA GLN A 72 2.75 8.15 -8.76
C GLN A 72 2.42 6.85 -9.50
N ILE A 73 1.30 6.86 -10.22
CA ILE A 73 0.85 5.73 -11.05
C ILE A 73 1.93 5.24 -12.03
N GLU A 74 2.77 6.16 -12.54
CA GLU A 74 3.85 5.87 -13.48
C GLU A 74 4.89 4.87 -12.92
N ASP A 75 4.97 4.75 -11.60
CA ASP A 75 5.95 3.90 -10.92
C ASP A 75 5.45 2.46 -10.70
N ILE A 76 4.19 2.14 -11.04
CA ILE A 76 3.61 0.80 -10.87
C ILE A 76 4.36 -0.27 -11.68
N GLY A 77 4.93 0.12 -12.82
CA GLY A 77 5.74 -0.78 -13.65
C GLY A 77 7.02 -1.23 -12.96
N ALA A 78 7.60 -0.40 -12.09
CA ALA A 78 8.76 -0.78 -11.28
C ALA A 78 8.35 -1.78 -10.18
N VAL A 79 7.16 -1.63 -9.60
CA VAL A 79 6.61 -2.58 -8.63
C VAL A 79 6.35 -3.94 -9.28
N ALA A 80 5.74 -3.95 -10.47
CA ALA A 80 5.49 -5.16 -11.23
C ALA A 80 6.77 -5.89 -11.68
N ALA A 81 7.92 -5.20 -11.75
CA ALA A 81 9.21 -5.80 -12.05
C ALA A 81 9.81 -6.57 -10.85
N LEU A 82 9.32 -6.34 -9.63
CA LEU A 82 9.79 -7.04 -8.43
C LEU A 82 9.03 -8.36 -8.24
N HIS A 83 9.36 -9.37 -9.04
CA HIS A 83 8.61 -10.64 -9.11
C HIS A 83 8.62 -11.47 -7.83
N SER A 84 9.57 -11.19 -6.91
CA SER A 84 9.74 -11.91 -5.63
C SER A 84 8.93 -11.28 -4.48
N LEU A 85 8.05 -10.32 -4.78
CA LEU A 85 7.22 -9.65 -3.79
C LEU A 85 6.15 -10.60 -3.22
N VAL A 86 6.10 -10.63 -1.90
CA VAL A 86 5.14 -11.38 -1.09
C VAL A 86 4.08 -10.46 -0.50
N ASP A 87 4.46 -9.23 -0.12
CA ASP A 87 3.54 -8.29 0.53
C ASP A 87 3.62 -6.91 -0.12
N VAL A 88 2.48 -6.40 -0.60
CA VAL A 88 2.37 -5.05 -1.16
C VAL A 88 1.34 -4.24 -0.38
N ARG A 89 1.76 -3.10 0.15
CA ARG A 89 0.91 -2.14 0.85
C ARG A 89 0.98 -0.77 0.21
N PHE A 90 -0.17 -0.12 0.09
CA PHE A 90 -0.30 1.27 -0.32
C PHE A 90 -0.78 2.08 0.89
N ASP A 91 -0.11 3.18 1.23
CA ASP A 91 -0.53 4.06 2.34
C ASP A 91 -1.77 4.90 1.95
N ALA A 92 -1.90 5.27 0.67
CA ALA A 92 -3.07 5.94 0.14
C ALA A 92 -3.38 5.48 -1.31
N PRO A 93 -4.11 4.37 -1.51
CA PRO A 93 -4.33 3.79 -2.83
C PRO A 93 -5.43 4.49 -3.65
N HIS A 94 -5.88 5.69 -3.28
CA HIS A 94 -6.95 6.42 -3.98
C HIS A 94 -6.64 6.72 -5.46
N ASN A 95 -5.37 6.60 -5.87
CA ASN A 95 -4.92 6.71 -7.27
C ASN A 95 -4.74 5.36 -7.97
N ILE A 96 -4.99 4.25 -7.29
CA ILE A 96 -4.94 2.90 -7.85
C ILE A 96 -6.31 2.60 -8.49
N THR A 97 -6.28 2.31 -9.78
CA THR A 97 -7.45 1.92 -10.59
C THR A 97 -7.29 0.48 -11.08
N ASP A 98 -8.32 -0.02 -11.77
CA ASP A 98 -8.31 -1.36 -12.37
C ASP A 98 -7.09 -1.58 -13.30
N TRP A 99 -6.60 -0.52 -13.96
CA TRP A 99 -5.41 -0.59 -14.79
C TRP A 99 -4.15 -0.94 -13.99
N GLU A 100 -3.92 -0.28 -12.86
CA GLU A 100 -2.74 -0.55 -12.03
C GLU A 100 -2.81 -1.95 -11.42
N VAL A 101 -4.00 -2.41 -11.01
CA VAL A 101 -4.22 -3.79 -10.54
C VAL A 101 -3.86 -4.82 -11.62
N SER A 102 -4.21 -4.57 -12.88
CA SER A 102 -3.84 -5.46 -13.99
C SER A 102 -2.31 -5.62 -14.15
N GLN A 103 -1.53 -4.58 -13.80
CA GLN A 103 -0.07 -4.65 -13.83
C GLN A 103 0.46 -5.51 -12.67
N LEU A 104 -0.15 -5.38 -11.49
CA LEU A 104 0.20 -6.17 -10.30
C LEU A 104 -0.17 -7.64 -10.42
N ALA A 105 -1.14 -8.01 -11.28
CA ALA A 105 -1.55 -9.39 -11.52
C ALA A 105 -0.42 -10.32 -12.03
N SER A 106 0.71 -9.75 -12.44
CA SER A 106 1.93 -10.48 -12.81
C SER A 106 2.73 -11.01 -11.61
N LEU A 107 2.51 -10.48 -10.41
CA LEU A 107 3.20 -10.82 -9.16
C LEU A 107 2.63 -12.10 -8.54
N ARG A 108 2.94 -13.25 -9.14
CA ARG A 108 2.32 -14.54 -8.76
C ARG A 108 2.67 -15.03 -7.37
N GLU A 109 3.77 -14.56 -6.79
CA GLU A 109 4.22 -14.94 -5.44
C GLU A 109 3.60 -14.08 -4.34
N LEU A 110 2.73 -13.12 -4.71
CA LEU A 110 2.10 -12.20 -3.78
C LEU A 110 1.14 -12.95 -2.85
N GLN A 111 1.34 -12.78 -1.55
CA GLN A 111 0.53 -13.37 -0.47
C GLN A 111 -0.37 -12.33 0.19
N SER A 112 0.06 -11.08 0.30
CA SER A 112 -0.74 -10.02 0.93
C SER A 112 -0.85 -8.79 0.04
N LEU A 113 -2.08 -8.35 -0.22
CA LEU A 113 -2.39 -7.16 -1.01
C LEU A 113 -3.44 -6.29 -0.30
N TYR A 114 -3.06 -5.05 0.03
CA TYR A 114 -3.94 -4.08 0.70
C TYR A 114 -4.25 -2.91 -0.24
N LEU A 115 -5.51 -2.79 -0.67
CA LEU A 115 -6.04 -1.81 -1.62
C LEU A 115 -7.17 -0.96 -1.00
N ASP A 116 -7.11 -0.73 0.30
CA ASP A 116 -8.18 -0.05 1.04
C ASP A 116 -8.35 1.41 0.60
N GLY A 117 -9.52 1.77 0.07
CA GLY A 117 -9.81 3.10 -0.49
C GLY A 117 -9.36 3.27 -1.94
N ALA A 118 -8.94 2.18 -2.61
CA ALA A 118 -8.60 2.22 -4.03
C ALA A 118 -9.81 2.48 -4.93
N ASP A 119 -9.58 3.10 -6.08
CA ASP A 119 -10.63 3.42 -7.05
C ASP A 119 -10.88 2.27 -8.04
N ILE A 120 -10.97 1.05 -7.48
CA ILE A 120 -11.12 -0.21 -8.21
C ILE A 120 -12.58 -0.66 -8.25
N THR A 121 -12.95 -1.39 -9.30
CA THR A 121 -14.32 -1.87 -9.57
C THR A 121 -14.35 -3.39 -9.79
N ASP A 122 -15.54 -3.95 -10.00
CA ASP A 122 -15.71 -5.38 -10.30
C ASP A 122 -14.94 -5.81 -11.57
N ASP A 123 -14.53 -4.88 -12.44
CA ASP A 123 -13.76 -5.17 -13.65
C ASP A 123 -12.34 -5.71 -13.34
N CYS A 124 -11.74 -5.39 -12.18
CA CYS A 124 -10.42 -5.89 -11.80
C CYS A 124 -10.42 -7.31 -11.19
N ILE A 125 -11.60 -7.91 -10.98
CA ILE A 125 -11.72 -9.22 -10.34
C ILE A 125 -10.97 -10.30 -11.13
N ASP A 126 -11.08 -10.28 -12.46
CA ASP A 126 -10.40 -11.24 -13.34
C ASP A 126 -8.86 -11.13 -13.27
N ASP A 127 -8.33 -9.96 -12.91
CA ASP A 127 -6.91 -9.73 -12.68
C ASP A 127 -6.48 -10.20 -11.28
N LEU A 128 -7.27 -9.89 -10.25
CA LEU A 128 -7.00 -10.29 -8.87
C LEU A 128 -6.95 -11.80 -8.68
N ILE A 129 -7.78 -12.56 -9.41
CA ILE A 129 -7.78 -14.03 -9.31
C ILE A 129 -6.55 -14.70 -9.94
N ASN A 130 -5.74 -13.96 -10.71
CA ASN A 130 -4.46 -14.47 -11.22
C ASN A 130 -3.36 -14.51 -10.15
N LEU A 131 -3.58 -13.83 -9.01
CA LEU A 131 -2.70 -13.87 -7.85
C LEU A 131 -2.97 -15.15 -7.05
N THR A 132 -2.54 -16.29 -7.59
CA THR A 132 -2.96 -17.61 -7.10
C THR A 132 -2.43 -17.97 -5.71
N ASP A 133 -1.36 -17.32 -5.26
CA ASP A 133 -0.76 -17.54 -3.94
C ASP A 133 -1.24 -16.54 -2.87
N LEU A 134 -2.23 -15.70 -3.22
CA LEU A 134 -2.76 -14.68 -2.33
C LEU A 134 -3.48 -15.31 -1.12
N GLN A 135 -3.08 -14.87 0.07
CA GLN A 135 -3.60 -15.32 1.37
C GLN A 135 -4.40 -14.23 2.07
N GLU A 136 -4.07 -12.96 1.82
CA GLU A 136 -4.77 -11.81 2.38
C GLU A 136 -5.03 -10.76 1.29
N LEU A 137 -6.30 -10.37 1.15
CA LEU A 137 -6.74 -9.31 0.24
C LEU A 137 -7.64 -8.34 1.01
N SER A 138 -7.24 -7.09 1.12
CA SER A 138 -8.08 -6.03 1.68
C SER A 138 -8.51 -5.07 0.58
N ILE A 139 -9.82 -4.93 0.41
CA ILE A 139 -10.48 -4.08 -0.58
C ILE A 139 -11.59 -3.26 0.10
N GLU A 140 -11.34 -2.81 1.33
CA GLU A 140 -12.28 -1.96 2.07
C GLU A 140 -12.39 -0.58 1.41
N ASP A 141 -13.55 0.06 1.52
CA ASP A 141 -13.83 1.39 0.96
C ASP A 141 -13.59 1.53 -0.57
N THR A 142 -13.68 0.42 -1.31
CA THR A 142 -13.54 0.38 -2.78
C THR A 142 -14.91 0.43 -3.48
N ARG A 143 -14.92 0.52 -4.83
CA ARG A 143 -16.15 0.42 -5.64
C ARG A 143 -16.48 -1.01 -6.07
N ILE A 144 -15.81 -2.01 -5.50
CA ILE A 144 -16.17 -3.42 -5.68
C ILE A 144 -17.52 -3.67 -4.99
N SER A 145 -18.45 -4.30 -5.70
CA SER A 145 -19.77 -4.59 -5.19
C SER A 145 -19.76 -5.73 -4.16
N SER A 146 -20.84 -5.89 -3.39
CA SER A 146 -20.99 -7.05 -2.51
C SER A 146 -20.93 -8.38 -3.27
N ASP A 147 -21.46 -8.39 -4.49
CA ASP A 147 -21.45 -9.57 -5.35
C ASP A 147 -20.05 -9.85 -5.86
N GLY A 148 -19.30 -8.82 -6.26
CA GLY A 148 -17.89 -8.93 -6.63
C GLY A 148 -17.02 -9.45 -5.48
N ALA A 149 -17.19 -8.93 -4.27
CA ALA A 149 -16.47 -9.40 -3.09
C ALA A 149 -16.79 -10.87 -2.74
N ASN A 150 -18.05 -11.29 -2.90
CA ASN A 150 -18.41 -12.69 -2.72
C ASN A 150 -17.80 -13.58 -3.82
N HIS A 151 -17.77 -13.10 -5.06
CA HIS A 151 -17.13 -13.80 -6.17
C HIS A 151 -15.63 -14.01 -5.91
N LEU A 152 -14.92 -13.00 -5.39
CA LEU A 152 -13.52 -13.11 -4.97
C LEU A 152 -13.33 -14.18 -3.88
N ARG A 153 -14.22 -14.24 -2.87
CA ARG A 153 -14.17 -15.26 -1.82
C ARG A 153 -14.39 -16.68 -2.35
N ASP A 154 -15.25 -16.83 -3.36
CA ASP A 154 -15.52 -18.12 -3.98
C ASP A 154 -14.35 -18.60 -4.86
N LEU A 155 -13.70 -17.67 -5.58
CA LEU A 155 -12.59 -17.97 -6.49
C LEU A 155 -11.23 -18.08 -5.79
N LEU A 156 -11.06 -17.39 -4.67
CA LEU A 156 -9.84 -17.44 -3.83
C LEU A 156 -10.16 -18.07 -2.46
N PRO A 157 -10.47 -19.37 -2.39
CA PRO A 157 -10.93 -20.00 -1.15
C PRO A 157 -9.84 -20.08 -0.06
N ASN A 158 -8.57 -19.90 -0.42
CA ASN A 158 -7.45 -19.85 0.51
C ASN A 158 -7.03 -18.42 0.87
N CYS A 159 -7.73 -17.41 0.34
CA CYS A 159 -7.48 -16.00 0.60
C CYS A 159 -8.53 -15.43 1.56
N SER A 160 -8.08 -14.70 2.57
CA SER A 160 -8.94 -13.92 3.45
C SER A 160 -9.26 -12.59 2.76
N VAL A 161 -10.48 -12.47 2.25
CA VAL A 161 -10.96 -11.25 1.57
C VAL A 161 -11.74 -10.34 2.53
N TYR A 162 -11.12 -9.22 2.90
CA TYR A 162 -11.70 -8.16 3.71
C TYR A 162 -12.37 -7.13 2.78
N TRP A 163 -13.65 -6.85 3.03
CA TRP A 163 -14.44 -5.92 2.21
C TRP A 163 -15.51 -5.24 3.07
N ASN A 164 -15.70 -3.95 2.84
CA ASN A 164 -16.85 -3.18 3.31
C ASN A 164 -17.34 -2.27 2.18
N ALA A 165 -18.61 -1.86 2.25
CA ALA A 165 -19.19 -0.96 1.26
C ALA A 165 -18.65 0.46 1.46
N ARG A 166 -18.27 1.11 0.36
CA ARG A 166 -17.85 2.51 0.35
C ARG A 166 -18.95 3.41 0.91
N GLY A 167 -18.58 4.29 1.84
CA GLY A 167 -19.53 5.09 2.65
C GLY A 167 -20.57 5.86 1.83
N ASP A 168 -20.17 6.38 0.67
CA ASP A 168 -21.03 7.17 -0.24
C ASP A 168 -22.19 6.34 -0.85
N GLU A 169 -22.04 5.02 -0.94
CA GLU A 169 -23.11 4.13 -1.43
C GLU A 169 -24.13 3.83 -0.32
N VAL A 170 -23.68 3.79 0.93
CA VAL A 170 -24.53 3.54 2.10
C VAL A 170 -25.50 4.70 2.33
N GLU A 171 -25.06 5.94 2.12
CA GLU A 171 -25.92 7.13 2.18
C GLU A 171 -26.97 7.13 1.05
N LYS A 172 -26.60 6.76 -0.18
CA LYS A 172 -27.56 6.65 -1.30
C LYS A 172 -28.57 5.51 -1.13
N MET A 173 -28.18 4.41 -0.50
CA MET A 173 -29.09 3.29 -0.17
C MET A 173 -30.10 3.70 0.91
N THR A 174 -29.66 4.40 1.95
CA THR A 174 -30.56 4.88 3.02
C THR A 174 -31.53 5.96 2.53
N GLU A 175 -31.11 6.87 1.64
CA GLU A 175 -32.02 7.88 1.06
C GLU A 175 -33.09 7.28 0.15
N ARG A 176 -32.76 6.26 -0.64
CA ARG A 176 -33.72 5.56 -1.53
C ARG A 176 -34.79 4.78 -0.77
N GLU A 177 -34.46 4.19 0.38
CA GLU A 177 -35.43 3.50 1.23
C GLU A 177 -36.28 4.46 2.06
N LEU A 178 -35.73 5.62 2.47
CA LEU A 178 -36.46 6.60 3.28
C LEU A 178 -37.44 7.47 2.44
N PHE A 179 -37.16 7.66 1.15
CA PHE A 179 -37.99 8.46 0.24
C PHE A 179 -38.31 7.75 -1.08
N PRO A 180 -39.23 6.77 -1.09
CA PRO A 180 -39.66 6.16 -2.34
C PRO A 180 -40.32 7.22 -3.25
N PRO A 181 -40.01 7.23 -4.56
CA PRO A 181 -40.62 8.17 -5.49
C PRO A 181 -42.14 7.94 -5.55
N ARG A 182 -42.89 9.05 -5.54
CA ARG A 182 -44.37 9.06 -5.57
C ARG A 182 -44.95 8.62 -6.90
#